data_AF-A0A0E3LM60-F1
#
_entry.id   AF-A0A0E3LM60-F1
#
_cell.length_a   1.000
_cell.length_b   1.000
_cell.length_c   1.000
_cell.angle_alpha   90.00
_cell.angle_beta   90.00
_cell.angle_gamma   90.00
#
_symmetry.space_group_name_H-M   'P 1'
#
loop_
_entity.id
_entity.type
_entity.pdbx_description
1 polymer ?
#
loop_
_entity_poly.entity_id
_entity_poly.type
_entity_poly.pdbx_seq_one_letter_code
_entity_poly.pdbx_strand_id
1 'polypeptide(L)'
;MLLILAVLLSLQAITCSASAKTIYVEPGNSIQKAVDNAHSGDTIIVKPGTYNGDIEISTANITIMSSSPYKAIIKTKGDAFNIYESYVTIKNFDIRGPGKSSGICFSFSRSEGTNGAFYCTVQNNKISNFSMAADVGFYLYSGSEYILDNEIYNCETGVYAFDLMFEDMTVSGNRITSCDNGLYLVDAPCTITNNNFNNTVNVNIGDGTVNIFNITKTSGENIVGGSYLGGNYWATPSGNGFSQTHSDKNGDGFADEPYKLEGSGYVDYLPLVPLNASFVAFSESPEQEE
;
A
#
# COMPACT_ATOMS: atom_id res chain seq x y z
N MET A 1 -36.31 -57.00 31.56
CA MET A 1 -35.28 -57.30 30.57
C MET A 1 -34.89 -55.98 29.90
N LEU A 2 -33.69 -55.51 30.24
CA LEU A 2 -32.86 -54.41 29.72
C LEU A 2 -33.49 -53.08 29.18
N LEU A 3 -33.14 -52.00 29.91
CA LEU A 3 -32.89 -50.65 29.40
C LEU A 3 -31.86 -50.68 28.25
N ILE A 4 -32.07 -49.91 27.18
CA ILE A 4 -30.98 -49.53 26.24
C ILE A 4 -30.74 -48.03 26.42
N LEU A 5 -29.54 -47.73 26.93
CA LEU A 5 -28.99 -46.41 27.17
C LEU A 5 -28.40 -45.86 25.87
N ALA A 6 -28.82 -44.67 25.45
CA ALA A 6 -28.20 -43.93 24.37
C ALA A 6 -26.85 -43.35 24.83
N VAL A 7 -25.81 -43.53 24.01
CA VAL A 7 -24.53 -42.83 24.20
C VAL A 7 -24.27 -42.00 22.94
N LEU A 8 -24.58 -40.70 23.00
CA LEU A 8 -24.05 -39.72 22.07
C LEU A 8 -22.62 -39.38 22.52
N LEU A 9 -21.62 -39.75 21.72
CA LEU A 9 -20.28 -39.16 21.84
C LEU A 9 -20.29 -37.77 21.18
N SER A 10 -20.36 -36.72 21.99
CA SER A 10 -20.06 -35.36 21.53
C SER A 10 -18.55 -35.22 21.38
N LEU A 11 -18.07 -35.16 20.13
CA LEU A 11 -16.69 -34.81 19.80
C LEU A 11 -16.51 -33.31 20.05
N GLN A 12 -16.03 -32.94 21.23
CA GLN A 12 -15.62 -31.55 21.47
C GLN A 12 -14.29 -31.33 20.76
N ALA A 13 -14.33 -30.54 19.68
CA ALA A 13 -13.13 -30.02 19.05
C ALA A 13 -12.41 -29.13 20.07
N ILE A 14 -11.29 -29.61 20.60
CA ILE A 14 -10.36 -28.77 21.34
C ILE A 14 -9.75 -27.84 20.28
N THR A 15 -10.25 -26.61 20.19
CA THR A 15 -9.57 -25.55 19.45
C THR A 15 -8.29 -25.24 20.22
N CYS A 16 -7.20 -25.91 19.86
CA CYS A 16 -5.88 -25.47 20.28
C CYS A 16 -5.63 -24.16 19.53
N SER A 17 -5.90 -23.02 20.18
CA SER A 17 -5.38 -21.74 19.73
C SER A 17 -3.86 -21.84 19.83
N ALA A 18 -3.19 -22.21 18.75
CA ALA A 18 -1.75 -22.10 18.66
C ALA A 18 -1.39 -20.63 18.92
N SER A 19 -0.56 -20.37 19.93
CA SER A 19 -0.08 -19.01 20.19
C SER A 19 0.76 -18.55 19.01
N ALA A 20 0.44 -17.38 18.46
CA ALA A 20 1.27 -16.69 17.48
C ALA A 20 2.74 -16.68 17.91
N LYS A 21 3.64 -17.11 17.03
CA LYS A 21 5.08 -17.20 17.27
C LYS A 21 5.81 -16.12 16.48
N THR A 22 6.91 -15.63 17.04
CA THR A 22 7.88 -14.82 16.30
C THR A 22 8.99 -15.70 15.71
N ILE A 23 9.23 -15.57 14.41
CA ILE A 23 10.30 -16.24 13.67
C ILE A 23 11.31 -15.17 13.24
N TYR A 24 12.58 -15.33 13.61
CA TYR A 24 13.64 -14.40 13.23
C TYR A 24 14.41 -14.91 12.00
N VAL A 25 14.66 -14.01 11.06
CA VAL A 25 15.50 -14.28 9.89
C VAL A 25 16.79 -13.47 9.99
N GLU A 26 17.88 -14.14 10.34
CA GLU A 26 19.21 -13.54 10.41
C GLU A 26 19.81 -13.34 9.00
N PRO A 27 20.80 -12.44 8.81
CA PRO A 27 21.47 -12.27 7.54
C PRO A 27 22.07 -13.58 7.02
N GLY A 28 21.86 -13.87 5.73
CA GLY A 28 22.28 -15.13 5.09
C GLY A 28 21.31 -16.30 5.29
N ASN A 29 20.25 -16.15 6.10
CA ASN A 29 19.14 -17.11 6.15
C ASN A 29 18.07 -16.75 5.11
N SER A 30 17.26 -17.75 4.72
CA SER A 30 16.20 -17.57 3.74
C SER A 30 14.92 -17.09 4.40
N ILE A 31 14.32 -16.02 3.83
CA ILE A 31 12.97 -15.58 4.20
C ILE A 31 11.94 -16.65 3.78
N GLN A 32 12.09 -17.24 2.60
CA GLN A 32 11.21 -18.33 2.13
C GLN A 32 11.13 -19.46 3.17
N LYS A 33 12.28 -19.90 3.68
CA LYS A 33 12.30 -20.97 4.70
C LYS A 33 11.53 -20.57 5.97
N ALA A 34 11.57 -19.30 6.36
CA ALA A 34 10.79 -18.84 7.51
C ALA A 34 9.29 -18.81 7.20
N VAL A 35 8.90 -18.38 5.99
CA VAL A 35 7.53 -18.42 5.49
C VAL A 35 6.99 -19.86 5.45
N ASP A 36 7.77 -20.81 4.92
CA ASP A 36 7.39 -22.23 4.84
C ASP A 36 7.15 -22.88 6.21
N ASN A 37 7.77 -22.34 7.27
CA ASN A 37 7.65 -22.84 8.65
C ASN A 37 6.66 -22.04 9.50
N ALA A 38 6.05 -20.99 8.94
CA ALA A 38 5.11 -20.15 9.65
C ALA A 38 3.74 -20.82 9.73
N HIS A 39 3.02 -20.50 10.80
CA HIS A 39 1.62 -20.85 10.97
C HIS A 39 0.78 -19.57 11.03
N SER A 40 -0.52 -19.70 10.83
CA SER A 40 -1.44 -18.58 10.97
C SER A 40 -1.28 -17.88 12.33
N GLY A 41 -1.16 -16.57 12.31
CA GLY A 41 -0.88 -15.69 13.44
C GLY A 41 0.61 -15.35 13.62
N ASP A 42 1.53 -16.07 12.98
CA ASP A 42 2.97 -15.86 13.17
C ASP A 42 3.46 -14.50 12.63
N THR A 43 4.53 -14.01 13.25
CA THR A 43 5.27 -12.83 12.79
C THR A 43 6.70 -13.21 12.42
N ILE A 44 7.07 -12.98 11.17
CA ILE A 44 8.43 -13.15 10.66
C ILE A 44 9.15 -11.81 10.72
N ILE A 45 10.18 -11.72 11.56
CA ILE A 45 11.01 -10.53 11.75
C ILE A 45 12.34 -10.73 11.04
N VAL A 46 12.56 -9.96 9.98
CA VAL A 46 13.78 -9.99 9.17
C VAL A 46 14.79 -8.97 9.69
N LYS A 47 16.01 -9.41 9.96
CA LYS A 47 17.10 -8.53 10.42
C LYS A 47 17.68 -7.70 9.27
N PRO A 48 18.37 -6.59 9.56
CA PRO A 48 19.07 -5.81 8.54
C PRO A 48 20.00 -6.68 7.69
N GLY A 49 19.86 -6.61 6.37
CA GLY A 49 20.57 -7.48 5.44
C GLY A 49 20.05 -7.38 4.03
N THR A 50 20.64 -8.13 3.10
CA THR A 50 20.14 -8.27 1.73
C THR A 50 19.68 -9.70 1.51
N TYR A 51 18.48 -9.84 0.96
CA TYR A 51 17.79 -11.10 0.76
C TYR A 51 17.30 -11.21 -0.68
N ASN A 52 17.18 -12.45 -1.16
CA ASN A 52 16.57 -12.72 -2.47
C ASN A 52 15.06 -12.47 -2.38
N GLY A 53 14.45 -12.10 -3.51
CA GLY A 53 12.99 -12.11 -3.68
C GLY A 53 12.48 -13.48 -4.11
N ASP A 54 11.44 -13.47 -4.95
CA ASP A 54 10.64 -14.64 -5.32
C ASP A 54 10.09 -15.36 -4.07
N ILE A 55 9.62 -14.59 -3.09
CA ILE A 55 9.09 -15.12 -1.82
C ILE A 55 7.62 -15.48 -2.01
N GLU A 56 7.32 -16.77 -2.00
CA GLU A 56 5.98 -17.33 -2.13
C GLU A 56 5.31 -17.48 -0.75
N ILE A 57 4.16 -16.83 -0.58
CA ILE A 57 3.43 -16.81 0.68
C ILE A 57 2.14 -17.60 0.53
N SER A 58 2.16 -18.83 1.04
CA SER A 58 1.03 -19.76 1.05
C SER A 58 0.52 -20.04 2.48
N THR A 59 0.70 -19.10 3.41
CA THR A 59 0.12 -19.16 4.75
C THR A 59 -0.64 -17.87 5.05
N ALA A 60 -1.93 -18.00 5.36
CA ALA A 60 -2.79 -16.87 5.70
C ALA A 60 -2.51 -16.29 7.09
N ASN A 61 -2.83 -15.00 7.27
CA ASN A 61 -2.75 -14.29 8.54
C ASN A 61 -1.35 -14.33 9.16
N ILE A 62 -0.33 -13.93 8.37
CA ILE A 62 1.03 -13.75 8.87
C ILE A 62 1.51 -12.32 8.64
N THR A 63 2.42 -11.86 9.49
CA THR A 63 3.13 -10.60 9.27
C THR A 63 4.59 -10.88 8.92
N ILE A 64 5.06 -10.33 7.81
CA ILE A 64 6.48 -10.35 7.43
C ILE A 64 6.96 -8.91 7.49
N MET A 65 7.99 -8.66 8.30
CA MET A 65 8.48 -7.30 8.49
C MET A 65 9.98 -7.21 8.67
N SER A 66 10.55 -6.11 8.18
CA SER A 66 11.90 -5.71 8.62
C SER A 66 11.85 -5.26 10.08
N SER A 67 12.79 -5.75 10.88
CA SER A 67 13.04 -5.30 12.27
C SER A 67 13.50 -3.85 12.37
N SER A 68 13.99 -3.26 11.28
CA SER A 68 14.37 -1.86 11.19
C SER A 68 13.93 -1.31 9.83
N PRO A 69 13.11 -0.24 9.79
CA PRO A 69 12.58 0.28 8.53
C PRO A 69 13.64 0.44 7.45
N TYR A 70 13.36 -0.18 6.31
CA TYR A 70 14.16 -0.16 5.07
C TYR A 70 15.56 -0.78 5.18
N LYS A 71 15.88 -1.49 6.27
CA LYS A 71 17.20 -2.10 6.46
C LYS A 71 17.28 -3.58 6.05
N ALA A 72 16.15 -4.28 5.94
CA ALA A 72 16.08 -5.52 5.19
C ALA A 72 15.76 -5.18 3.72
N ILE A 73 16.74 -5.44 2.85
CA ILE A 73 16.68 -5.14 1.43
C ILE A 73 16.31 -6.43 0.69
N ILE A 74 15.18 -6.41 -0.02
CA ILE A 74 14.82 -7.47 -0.96
C ILE A 74 15.35 -7.07 -2.32
N LYS A 75 16.29 -7.85 -2.86
CA LYS A 75 16.87 -7.62 -4.18
C LYS A 75 16.59 -8.83 -5.06
N THR A 76 15.73 -8.65 -6.06
CA THR A 76 15.21 -9.74 -6.89
C THR A 76 15.61 -9.61 -8.37
N LYS A 77 15.47 -10.72 -9.10
CA LYS A 77 15.56 -10.77 -10.58
C LYS A 77 14.20 -11.01 -11.24
N GLY A 78 13.18 -11.34 -10.45
CA GLY A 78 11.79 -11.55 -10.83
C GLY A 78 10.88 -10.76 -9.90
N ASP A 79 9.84 -11.42 -9.38
CA ASP A 79 8.95 -10.81 -8.40
C ASP A 79 9.64 -10.73 -7.03
N ALA A 80 9.21 -9.84 -6.14
CA ALA A 80 9.80 -9.78 -4.80
C ALA A 80 8.99 -10.64 -3.80
N PHE A 81 7.69 -10.37 -3.70
CA PHE A 81 6.75 -11.14 -2.89
C PHE A 81 5.56 -11.56 -3.73
N ASN A 82 5.20 -12.84 -3.64
CA ASN A 82 4.04 -13.44 -4.27
C ASN A 82 3.07 -13.90 -3.17
N ILE A 83 1.95 -13.21 -3.02
CA ILE A 83 0.96 -13.46 -1.98
C ILE A 83 -0.17 -14.31 -2.55
N TYR A 84 -0.39 -15.50 -1.98
CA TYR A 84 -1.47 -16.42 -2.40
C TYR A 84 -2.58 -16.58 -1.36
N GLU A 85 -2.46 -15.92 -0.21
CA GLU A 85 -3.33 -16.12 0.96
C GLU A 85 -3.80 -14.80 1.55
N SER A 86 -4.91 -14.85 2.29
CA SER A 86 -5.52 -13.66 2.91
C SER A 86 -4.82 -13.21 4.20
N TYR A 87 -5.06 -11.96 4.61
CA TYR A 87 -4.59 -11.36 5.87
C TYR A 87 -3.05 -11.32 6.01
N VAL A 88 -2.33 -11.26 4.90
CA VAL A 88 -0.87 -11.15 4.90
C VAL A 88 -0.47 -9.68 5.03
N THR A 89 0.46 -9.37 5.93
CA THR A 89 1.05 -8.04 6.06
C THR A 89 2.52 -8.05 5.66
N ILE A 90 2.91 -7.22 4.69
CA ILE A 90 4.31 -6.98 4.29
C ILE A 90 4.68 -5.55 4.64
N LYS A 91 5.66 -5.35 5.54
CA LYS A 91 6.03 -3.99 5.96
C LYS A 91 7.49 -3.73 6.25
N ASN A 92 7.85 -2.45 6.16
CA ASN A 92 9.15 -1.91 6.57
C ASN A 92 10.35 -2.34 5.69
N PHE A 93 10.14 -2.88 4.48
CA PHE A 93 11.22 -3.33 3.60
C PHE A 93 11.70 -2.24 2.64
N ASP A 94 12.92 -2.43 2.13
CA ASP A 94 13.41 -1.79 0.91
C ASP A 94 13.42 -2.85 -0.20
N ILE A 95 12.51 -2.73 -1.16
CA ILE A 95 12.22 -3.72 -2.19
C ILE A 95 12.69 -3.18 -3.54
N ARG A 96 13.66 -3.87 -4.15
CA ARG A 96 14.34 -3.40 -5.36
C ARG A 96 14.27 -4.43 -6.47
N GLY A 97 13.66 -4.01 -7.57
CA GLY A 97 13.42 -4.85 -8.72
C GLY A 97 14.45 -4.71 -9.85
N PRO A 98 14.29 -5.54 -10.88
CA PRO A 98 15.14 -5.58 -12.07
C PRO A 98 14.71 -4.62 -13.21
N GLY A 99 13.70 -3.78 -13.01
CA GLY A 99 13.05 -2.96 -14.06
C GLY A 99 12.01 -3.71 -14.88
N LYS A 100 11.57 -4.87 -14.38
CA LYS A 100 10.52 -5.75 -14.91
C LYS A 100 9.88 -6.46 -13.71
N SER A 101 8.85 -7.29 -13.95
CA SER A 101 8.18 -8.06 -12.88
C SER A 101 7.50 -7.17 -11.84
N SER A 102 6.95 -7.79 -10.79
CA SER A 102 6.16 -7.14 -9.74
C SER A 102 6.90 -7.05 -8.41
N GLY A 103 6.80 -5.90 -7.73
CA GLY A 103 7.36 -5.74 -6.38
C GLY A 103 6.59 -6.60 -5.37
N ILE A 104 5.31 -6.31 -5.24
CA ILE A 104 4.34 -7.16 -4.56
C ILE A 104 3.33 -7.63 -5.61
N CYS A 105 3.29 -8.94 -5.83
CA CYS A 105 2.29 -9.59 -6.66
C CYS A 105 1.27 -10.26 -5.74
N PHE A 106 0.01 -9.88 -5.87
CA PHE A 106 -1.11 -10.60 -5.27
C PHE A 106 -1.45 -11.71 -6.26
N SER A 107 -0.63 -12.78 -6.22
CA SER A 107 -0.31 -13.65 -7.35
C SER A 107 -1.42 -14.63 -7.73
N PHE A 108 -1.44 -14.92 -9.03
CA PHE A 108 -2.40 -15.68 -9.82
C PHE A 108 -2.01 -17.17 -9.92
N SER A 109 -2.49 -18.00 -8.98
CA SER A 109 -2.86 -19.42 -9.17
C SER A 109 -2.90 -20.21 -7.84
N ARG A 110 -4.06 -20.81 -7.53
CA ARG A 110 -4.25 -22.28 -7.58
C ARG A 110 -5.74 -22.61 -7.78
N SER A 111 -6.18 -22.63 -9.04
CA SER A 111 -7.55 -22.96 -9.51
C SER A 111 -8.67 -21.97 -9.09
N GLU A 112 -9.72 -21.86 -9.92
CA GLU A 112 -10.90 -20.96 -9.79
C GLU A 112 -11.73 -21.14 -8.49
N GLY A 113 -11.24 -21.92 -7.52
CA GLY A 113 -11.91 -22.21 -6.26
C GLY A 113 -11.11 -21.86 -5.00
N THR A 114 -9.99 -21.15 -5.10
CA THR A 114 -9.25 -20.65 -3.93
C THR A 114 -9.70 -19.24 -3.57
N ASN A 115 -9.89 -18.98 -2.26
CA ASN A 115 -10.01 -17.62 -1.77
C ASN A 115 -8.63 -16.96 -1.95
N GLY A 116 -8.52 -15.97 -2.84
CA GLY A 116 -7.30 -15.24 -3.12
C GLY A 116 -6.75 -14.39 -1.96
N ALA A 117 -5.82 -13.50 -2.29
CA ALA A 117 -5.07 -12.69 -1.34
C ALA A 117 -5.86 -11.47 -0.80
N PHE A 118 -6.94 -11.71 -0.06
CA PHE A 118 -7.81 -10.65 0.48
C PHE A 118 -7.36 -10.11 1.83
N TYR A 119 -7.75 -8.87 2.16
CA TYR A 119 -7.38 -8.23 3.44
C TYR A 119 -5.86 -8.16 3.67
N CYS A 120 -5.09 -8.16 2.60
CA CYS A 120 -3.65 -8.07 2.64
C CYS A 120 -3.20 -6.61 2.74
N THR A 121 -2.11 -6.38 3.48
CA THR A 121 -1.59 -5.03 3.73
C THR A 121 -0.14 -4.94 3.28
N VAL A 122 0.14 -3.99 2.38
CA VAL A 122 1.49 -3.58 2.00
C VAL A 122 1.71 -2.19 2.60
N GLN A 123 2.53 -2.14 3.66
CA GLN A 123 2.67 -0.92 4.44
C GLN A 123 4.11 -0.47 4.64
N ASN A 124 4.37 0.83 4.50
CA ASN A 124 5.63 1.44 4.91
C ASN A 124 6.86 0.77 4.27
N ASN A 125 6.77 0.45 2.97
CA ASN A 125 7.89 -0.08 2.19
C ASN A 125 8.44 0.99 1.26
N LYS A 126 9.73 0.90 0.92
CA LYS A 126 10.28 1.52 -0.29
C LYS A 126 10.23 0.50 -1.40
N ILE A 127 9.56 0.78 -2.51
CA ILE A 127 9.41 -0.17 -3.63
C ILE A 127 9.87 0.52 -4.90
N SER A 128 10.84 -0.07 -5.61
CA SER A 128 11.42 0.59 -6.78
C SER A 128 11.94 -0.33 -7.86
N ASN A 129 12.00 0.19 -9.09
CA ASN A 129 12.52 -0.49 -10.27
C ASN A 129 11.76 -1.77 -10.63
N PHE A 130 10.44 -1.70 -10.74
CA PHE A 130 9.58 -2.80 -11.22
C PHE A 130 8.76 -2.37 -12.44
N SER A 131 8.17 -3.33 -13.16
CA SER A 131 7.10 -2.96 -14.09
C SER A 131 5.86 -2.55 -13.28
N MET A 132 5.50 -3.32 -12.26
CA MET A 132 4.42 -2.97 -11.31
C MET A 132 4.96 -3.00 -9.89
N ALA A 133 4.87 -1.90 -9.13
CA ALA A 133 5.35 -1.92 -7.75
C ALA A 133 4.41 -2.76 -6.85
N ALA A 134 3.10 -2.59 -7.03
CA ALA A 134 2.06 -3.46 -6.51
C ALA A 134 1.12 -3.87 -7.66
N ASP A 135 0.86 -5.17 -7.78
CA ASP A 135 0.06 -5.78 -8.84
C ASP A 135 -1.09 -6.58 -8.18
N VAL A 136 -2.31 -6.04 -8.26
CA VAL A 136 -3.50 -6.51 -7.53
C VAL A 136 -4.59 -6.93 -8.52
N GLY A 137 -5.05 -8.20 -8.48
CA GLY A 137 -6.15 -8.62 -9.37
C GLY A 137 -6.67 -10.05 -9.24
N PHE A 138 -7.76 -10.28 -9.98
CA PHE A 138 -8.66 -11.44 -10.14
C PHE A 138 -8.62 -12.67 -9.20
N TYR A 139 -9.58 -12.68 -8.25
CA TYR A 139 -10.15 -13.88 -7.61
C TYR A 139 -11.62 -13.64 -7.23
N LEU A 140 -12.43 -14.71 -7.11
CA LEU A 140 -13.69 -14.63 -6.38
C LEU A 140 -13.36 -14.13 -4.97
N TYR A 141 -13.94 -12.99 -4.56
CA TYR A 141 -13.70 -12.24 -3.32
C TYR A 141 -12.60 -11.15 -3.31
N SER A 142 -12.17 -10.59 -4.45
CA SER A 142 -11.15 -9.50 -4.55
C SER A 142 -11.59 -8.13 -4.03
N GLY A 143 -10.66 -7.40 -3.42
CA GLY A 143 -10.94 -6.15 -2.72
C GLY A 143 -10.51 -6.18 -1.25
N SER A 144 -10.58 -5.03 -0.59
CA SER A 144 -10.08 -4.84 0.79
C SER A 144 -8.57 -5.03 0.96
N GLU A 145 -7.77 -4.92 -0.10
CA GLU A 145 -6.32 -4.77 0.04
C GLU A 145 -5.96 -3.34 0.47
N TYR A 146 -4.87 -3.22 1.21
CA TYR A 146 -4.39 -1.96 1.76
C TYR A 146 -2.98 -1.67 1.27
N ILE A 147 -2.83 -0.65 0.42
CA ILE A 147 -1.54 -0.11 -0.01
C ILE A 147 -1.33 1.19 0.77
N LEU A 148 -0.53 1.13 1.84
CA LEU A 148 -0.46 2.18 2.85
C LEU A 148 0.96 2.72 3.07
N ASP A 149 1.11 4.04 3.14
CA ASP A 149 2.34 4.68 3.61
C ASP A 149 3.62 4.25 2.85
N ASN A 150 3.51 3.78 1.61
CA ASN A 150 4.66 3.31 0.84
C ASN A 150 5.33 4.46 0.08
N GLU A 151 6.63 4.33 -0.14
CA GLU A 151 7.40 5.15 -1.07
C GLU A 151 7.67 4.31 -2.32
N ILE A 152 6.92 4.60 -3.40
CA ILE A 152 6.96 3.86 -4.66
C ILE A 152 7.59 4.76 -5.72
N TYR A 153 8.65 4.28 -6.38
CA TYR A 153 9.33 5.10 -7.37
C TYR A 153 10.09 4.33 -8.46
N ASN A 154 10.28 4.96 -9.62
CA ASN A 154 10.97 4.39 -10.77
C ASN A 154 10.39 3.04 -11.22
N CYS A 155 9.06 2.95 -11.25
CA CYS A 155 8.35 1.80 -11.82
C CYS A 155 7.61 2.22 -13.08
N GLU A 156 7.32 1.31 -14.00
CA GLU A 156 6.41 1.62 -15.11
C GLU A 156 5.02 1.99 -14.55
N THR A 157 4.47 1.16 -13.68
CA THR A 157 3.25 1.43 -12.92
C THR A 157 3.53 1.32 -11.42
N GLY A 158 3.08 2.31 -10.65
CA GLY A 158 3.18 2.28 -9.20
C GLY A 158 2.26 1.21 -8.61
N VAL A 159 0.96 1.39 -8.74
CA VAL A 159 -0.04 0.39 -8.35
C VAL A 159 -0.91 0.06 -9.57
N TYR A 160 -0.90 -1.19 -9.97
CA TYR A 160 -1.81 -1.75 -10.96
C TYR A 160 -2.91 -2.51 -10.22
N ALA A 161 -4.17 -2.20 -10.53
CA ALA A 161 -5.30 -2.95 -10.01
C ALA A 161 -6.29 -3.24 -11.13
N PHE A 162 -6.72 -4.50 -11.22
CA PHE A 162 -7.69 -4.91 -12.23
C PHE A 162 -8.75 -5.87 -11.69
N ASP A 163 -9.99 -5.68 -12.13
CA ASP A 163 -11.15 -6.54 -11.85
C ASP A 163 -11.33 -6.87 -10.36
N LEU A 164 -11.52 -5.83 -9.53
CA LEU A 164 -11.87 -6.05 -8.12
C LEU A 164 -13.39 -6.19 -7.98
N MET A 165 -13.83 -7.34 -7.46
CA MET A 165 -15.23 -7.77 -7.59
C MET A 165 -16.05 -7.73 -6.29
N PHE A 166 -15.41 -7.58 -5.13
CA PHE A 166 -16.08 -7.75 -3.83
C PHE A 166 -16.12 -6.46 -3.01
N GLU A 167 -14.97 -5.82 -2.79
CA GLU A 167 -14.83 -4.62 -1.95
C GLU A 167 -13.82 -3.64 -2.55
N ASP A 168 -13.79 -2.43 -2.02
CA ASP A 168 -12.85 -1.39 -2.46
C ASP A 168 -11.42 -1.69 -1.96
N MET A 169 -10.41 -1.48 -2.82
CA MET A 169 -9.02 -1.39 -2.37
C MET A 169 -8.76 -0.02 -1.74
N THR A 170 -7.96 0.04 -0.67
CA THR A 170 -7.51 1.31 -0.07
C THR A 170 -6.09 1.65 -0.48
N VAL A 171 -5.92 2.82 -1.09
CA VAL A 171 -4.60 3.40 -1.42
C VAL A 171 -4.46 4.71 -0.65
N SER A 172 -3.65 4.72 0.41
CA SER A 172 -3.53 5.91 1.26
C SER A 172 -2.13 6.14 1.84
N GLY A 173 -1.75 7.41 2.02
CA GLY A 173 -0.47 7.79 2.61
C GLY A 173 0.75 7.52 1.71
N ASN A 174 0.55 7.07 0.47
CA ASN A 174 1.66 6.68 -0.39
C ASN A 174 2.30 7.90 -1.08
N ARG A 175 3.62 7.86 -1.24
CA ARG A 175 4.36 8.75 -2.13
C ARG A 175 4.72 7.95 -3.38
N ILE A 176 4.02 8.22 -4.49
CA ILE A 176 4.18 7.50 -5.75
C ILE A 176 4.74 8.48 -6.77
N THR A 177 6.00 8.30 -7.14
CA THR A 177 6.76 9.31 -7.89
C THR A 177 7.64 8.71 -8.98
N SER A 178 7.85 9.43 -10.08
CA SER A 178 8.74 8.99 -11.16
C SER A 178 8.35 7.64 -11.76
N CYS A 179 7.05 7.35 -11.77
CA CYS A 179 6.47 6.27 -12.55
C CYS A 179 5.86 6.77 -13.86
N ASP A 180 5.68 5.88 -14.84
CA ASP A 180 4.93 6.22 -16.05
C ASP A 180 3.45 6.39 -15.71
N ASN A 181 2.90 5.44 -14.94
CA ASN A 181 1.59 5.54 -14.31
C ASN A 181 1.74 5.47 -12.79
N GLY A 182 1.18 6.43 -12.04
CA GLY A 182 1.10 6.33 -10.59
C GLY A 182 0.16 5.19 -10.18
N LEU A 183 -1.09 5.30 -10.63
CA LEU A 183 -2.09 4.23 -10.58
C LEU A 183 -2.53 3.86 -11.99
N TYR A 184 -2.77 2.58 -12.24
CA TYR A 184 -3.51 2.12 -13.41
C TYR A 184 -4.60 1.14 -12.96
N LEU A 185 -5.86 1.59 -13.09
CA LEU A 185 -7.06 0.95 -12.56
C LEU A 185 -7.98 0.53 -13.70
N VAL A 186 -8.33 -0.76 -13.74
CA VAL A 186 -9.25 -1.35 -14.74
C VAL A 186 -10.33 -2.11 -13.99
N ASP A 187 -11.58 -1.64 -14.01
CA ASP A 187 -12.68 -2.29 -13.28
C ASP A 187 -12.36 -2.58 -11.80
N ALA A 188 -11.63 -1.65 -11.16
CA ALA A 188 -11.14 -1.77 -9.79
C ALA A 188 -11.69 -0.62 -8.92
N PRO A 189 -12.73 -0.85 -8.09
CA PRO A 189 -13.17 0.14 -7.11
C PRO A 189 -12.10 0.38 -6.04
N CYS A 190 -11.77 1.64 -5.82
CA CYS A 190 -10.76 2.05 -4.84
C CYS A 190 -11.17 3.30 -4.06
N THR A 191 -10.71 3.37 -2.82
CA THR A 191 -10.62 4.61 -2.03
C THR A 191 -9.17 5.10 -2.03
N ILE A 192 -8.92 6.25 -2.66
CA ILE A 192 -7.60 6.81 -2.96
C ILE A 192 -7.50 8.18 -2.28
N THR A 193 -6.84 8.25 -1.12
CA THR A 193 -6.78 9.49 -0.33
C THR A 193 -5.43 9.71 0.33
N ASN A 194 -5.06 10.96 0.59
CA ASN A 194 -3.83 11.32 1.29
C ASN A 194 -2.55 10.77 0.62
N ASN A 195 -2.54 10.63 -0.70
CA ASN A 195 -1.34 10.24 -1.45
C ASN A 195 -0.63 11.46 -2.04
N ASN A 196 0.66 11.31 -2.33
CA ASN A 196 1.45 12.26 -3.10
C ASN A 196 1.83 11.64 -4.44
N PHE A 197 1.19 12.13 -5.50
CA PHE A 197 1.44 11.69 -6.87
C PHE A 197 2.32 12.69 -7.62
N ASN A 198 3.39 12.19 -8.21
CA ASN A 198 4.29 12.99 -9.06
C ASN A 198 4.87 12.10 -10.18
N ASN A 199 4.04 11.78 -11.17
CA ASN A 199 4.32 10.79 -12.22
C ASN A 199 4.09 11.39 -13.61
N THR A 200 4.45 10.65 -14.66
CA THR A 200 4.12 11.05 -16.04
C THR A 200 2.60 11.12 -16.22
N VAL A 201 1.89 10.08 -15.76
CA VAL A 201 0.44 10.04 -15.60
C VAL A 201 0.15 9.65 -14.15
N ASN A 202 -0.54 10.50 -13.38
CA ASN A 202 -0.80 10.20 -11.97
C ASN A 202 -1.80 9.05 -11.79
N VAL A 203 -2.88 9.05 -12.59
CA VAL A 203 -3.92 8.01 -12.56
C VAL A 203 -4.37 7.74 -14.00
N ASN A 204 -4.28 6.48 -14.40
CA ASN A 204 -4.85 5.95 -15.63
C ASN A 204 -6.06 5.10 -15.26
N ILE A 205 -7.26 5.55 -15.63
CA ILE A 205 -8.52 4.95 -15.21
C ILE A 205 -9.57 5.08 -16.32
N GLY A 206 -10.35 4.01 -16.52
CA GLY A 206 -11.53 4.02 -17.38
C GLY A 206 -12.79 4.48 -16.65
N ASP A 207 -13.81 4.91 -17.40
CA ASP A 207 -15.14 5.16 -16.85
C ASP A 207 -15.87 3.84 -16.59
N GLY A 208 -16.73 3.79 -15.56
CA GLY A 208 -17.63 2.64 -15.30
C GLY A 208 -17.59 2.08 -13.89
N THR A 209 -16.49 2.30 -13.15
CA THR A 209 -16.29 1.73 -11.80
C THR A 209 -16.02 2.80 -10.77
N VAL A 210 -16.88 2.90 -9.75
CA VAL A 210 -16.82 3.94 -8.72
C VAL A 210 -15.47 3.95 -8.01
N ASN A 211 -14.82 5.11 -8.00
CA ASN A 211 -13.58 5.38 -7.29
C ASN A 211 -13.72 6.67 -6.48
N ILE A 212 -13.18 6.68 -5.25
CA ILE A 212 -13.28 7.78 -4.31
C ILE A 212 -11.91 8.45 -4.18
N PHE A 213 -11.80 9.73 -4.52
CA PHE A 213 -10.53 10.47 -4.48
C PHE A 213 -10.39 11.44 -3.30
N ASN A 214 -11.41 11.55 -2.45
CA ASN A 214 -11.36 12.33 -1.23
C ASN A 214 -12.35 11.80 -0.19
N ILE A 215 -12.05 12.06 1.09
CA ILE A 215 -13.02 11.92 2.18
C ILE A 215 -13.58 13.29 2.58
N THR A 216 -14.50 13.29 3.55
CA THR A 216 -14.85 14.51 4.27
C THR A 216 -13.63 15.03 5.04
N LYS A 217 -13.48 16.36 5.09
CA LYS A 217 -12.41 17.02 5.83
C LYS A 217 -12.36 16.51 7.27
N THR A 218 -11.27 15.85 7.62
CA THR A 218 -11.09 15.16 8.90
C THR A 218 -9.80 15.63 9.56
N SER A 219 -9.79 15.85 10.87
CA SER A 219 -8.55 16.24 11.56
C SER A 219 -7.53 15.10 11.54
N GLY A 220 -6.28 15.42 11.19
CA GLY A 220 -5.17 14.47 11.09
C GLY A 220 -4.05 15.02 10.22
N GLU A 221 -2.81 14.68 10.54
CA GLU A 221 -1.65 15.09 9.73
C GLU A 221 -1.70 14.42 8.36
N ASN A 222 -1.64 15.22 7.29
CA ASN A 222 -1.68 14.74 5.91
C ASN A 222 -0.27 14.60 5.31
N ILE A 223 -0.19 14.00 4.12
CA ILE A 223 1.07 13.64 3.45
C ILE A 223 1.95 14.84 3.06
N VAL A 224 1.39 16.06 3.11
CA VAL A 224 2.11 17.32 2.88
C VAL A 224 2.35 18.12 4.17
N GLY A 225 2.05 17.54 5.34
CA GLY A 225 2.29 18.13 6.66
C GLY A 225 1.19 19.10 7.15
N GLY A 226 0.04 19.17 6.47
CA GLY A 226 -1.13 19.92 6.92
C GLY A 226 -1.94 19.18 7.99
N SER A 227 -2.81 19.87 8.71
CA SER A 227 -3.54 19.34 9.88
C SER A 227 -4.87 18.63 9.57
N TYR A 228 -5.22 18.49 8.29
CA TYR A 228 -6.46 17.86 7.85
C TYR A 228 -6.24 16.85 6.73
N LEU A 229 -6.87 15.69 6.87
CA LEU A 229 -7.05 14.70 5.82
C LEU A 229 -8.23 15.09 4.92
N GLY A 230 -8.12 14.75 3.64
CA GLY A 230 -9.11 15.05 2.61
C GLY A 230 -8.84 14.25 1.34
N GLY A 231 -8.36 14.92 0.30
CA GLY A 231 -7.98 14.33 -0.98
C GLY A 231 -6.49 14.00 -1.08
N ASN A 232 -5.93 14.20 -2.28
CA ASN A 232 -4.55 13.83 -2.62
C ASN A 232 -3.74 15.06 -3.06
N TYR A 233 -2.42 14.90 -3.09
CA TYR A 233 -1.49 15.87 -3.64
C TYR A 233 -1.12 15.49 -5.09
N TRP A 234 -1.45 16.37 -6.03
CA TRP A 234 -1.36 16.16 -7.47
C TRP A 234 -0.23 17.02 -8.08
N ALA A 235 0.98 16.47 -8.10
CA ALA A 235 2.15 17.10 -8.72
C ALA A 235 2.47 16.49 -10.09
N THR A 236 3.34 17.18 -10.83
CA THR A 236 3.97 16.66 -12.05
C THR A 236 5.48 16.90 -12.00
N PRO A 237 6.28 16.10 -12.74
CA PRO A 237 7.73 16.29 -12.76
C PRO A 237 8.17 17.66 -13.30
N SER A 238 7.34 18.28 -14.15
CA SER A 238 7.54 19.64 -14.68
C SER A 238 7.24 20.76 -13.68
N GLY A 239 6.76 20.45 -12.48
CA GLY A 239 6.49 21.45 -11.44
C GLY A 239 5.22 22.27 -11.69
N ASN A 240 4.35 21.82 -12.58
CA ASN A 240 3.11 22.51 -12.96
C ASN A 240 1.85 21.68 -12.64
N GLY A 241 1.96 20.69 -11.76
CA GLY A 241 0.81 19.92 -11.30
C GLY A 241 -0.22 20.78 -10.58
N PHE A 242 -1.44 20.27 -10.48
CA PHE A 242 -2.56 21.01 -9.88
C PHE A 242 -2.21 21.52 -8.48
N SER A 243 -1.74 20.63 -7.61
CA SER A 243 -1.37 20.97 -6.24
C SER A 243 -0.10 21.82 -6.11
N GLN A 244 0.65 22.02 -7.21
CA GLN A 244 1.83 22.89 -7.23
C GLN A 244 1.50 24.32 -7.67
N THR A 245 0.33 24.53 -8.29
CA THR A 245 -0.01 25.78 -8.98
C THR A 245 -1.28 26.45 -8.45
N HIS A 246 -2.17 25.69 -7.81
CA HIS A 246 -3.43 26.22 -7.29
C HIS A 246 -3.26 26.76 -5.86
N SER A 247 -4.02 27.80 -5.54
CA SER A 247 -3.94 28.50 -4.26
C SER A 247 -4.89 27.92 -3.21
N ASP A 248 -4.46 28.00 -1.96
CA ASP A 248 -5.31 27.91 -0.77
C ASP A 248 -5.44 29.31 -0.15
N LYS A 249 -6.50 30.04 -0.51
CA LYS A 249 -6.72 31.41 -0.01
C LYS A 249 -7.35 31.44 1.37
N ASN A 250 -8.10 30.39 1.72
CA ASN A 250 -8.78 30.30 3.00
C ASN A 250 -7.87 29.72 4.11
N GLY A 251 -6.69 29.18 3.74
CA GLY A 251 -5.64 28.71 4.62
C GLY A 251 -5.95 27.38 5.29
N ASP A 252 -6.81 26.56 4.69
CA ASP A 252 -7.35 25.36 5.32
C ASP A 252 -6.65 24.05 4.93
N GLY A 253 -5.62 24.15 4.09
CA GLY A 253 -4.75 23.05 3.65
C GLY A 253 -5.14 22.41 2.32
N PHE A 254 -6.22 22.88 1.68
CA PHE A 254 -6.71 22.37 0.39
C PHE A 254 -6.75 23.47 -0.66
N ALA A 255 -6.63 23.12 -1.94
CA ALA A 255 -6.88 24.10 -2.99
C ALA A 255 -8.35 24.55 -2.94
N ASP A 256 -8.60 25.83 -3.23
CA ASP A 256 -9.98 26.36 -3.27
C ASP A 256 -10.82 25.78 -4.42
N GLU A 257 -10.17 25.17 -5.43
CA GLU A 257 -10.81 24.56 -6.59
C GLU A 257 -10.68 23.02 -6.54
N PRO A 258 -11.73 22.26 -6.95
CA PRO A 258 -11.64 20.82 -7.04
C PRO A 258 -10.76 20.37 -8.21
N TYR A 259 -10.05 19.27 -8.05
CA TYR A 259 -9.26 18.67 -9.12
C TYR A 259 -10.08 17.63 -9.88
N LYS A 260 -10.34 17.87 -11.17
CA LYS A 260 -10.96 16.88 -12.05
C LYS A 260 -9.88 16.04 -12.73
N LEU A 261 -9.98 14.72 -12.61
CA LEU A 261 -9.06 13.80 -13.27
C LEU A 261 -9.29 13.83 -14.78
N GLU A 262 -8.24 14.15 -15.53
CA GLU A 262 -8.30 14.28 -16.99
C GLU A 262 -8.80 12.99 -17.64
N GLY A 263 -9.68 13.12 -18.64
CA GLY A 263 -10.22 11.98 -19.37
C GLY A 263 -11.23 11.12 -18.60
N SER A 264 -11.66 11.52 -17.40
CA SER A 264 -12.63 10.77 -16.60
C SER A 264 -13.75 11.64 -15.99
N GLY A 265 -14.73 10.98 -15.38
CA GLY A 265 -15.75 11.61 -14.54
C GLY A 265 -15.34 11.91 -13.09
N TYR A 266 -14.15 11.51 -12.65
CA TYR A 266 -13.76 11.59 -11.23
C TYR A 266 -13.24 12.97 -10.82
N VAL A 267 -13.54 13.33 -9.57
CA VAL A 267 -13.19 14.61 -8.97
C VAL A 267 -12.66 14.37 -7.57
N ASP A 268 -11.52 14.99 -7.25
CA ASP A 268 -11.03 15.21 -5.90
C ASP A 268 -11.51 16.60 -5.44
N TYR A 269 -12.41 16.63 -4.46
CA TYR A 269 -12.97 17.88 -3.93
C TYR A 269 -12.12 18.55 -2.86
N LEU A 270 -11.09 17.87 -2.33
CA LEU A 270 -10.21 18.40 -1.29
C LEU A 270 -8.75 18.13 -1.67
N PRO A 271 -8.29 18.59 -2.85
CA PRO A 271 -6.91 18.37 -3.27
C PRO A 271 -5.96 19.10 -2.33
N LEU A 272 -4.96 18.37 -1.85
CA LEU A 272 -3.95 18.90 -0.92
C LEU A 272 -3.05 19.89 -1.63
N VAL A 273 -2.70 20.98 -0.96
CA VAL A 273 -1.63 21.89 -1.39
C VAL A 273 -0.64 22.09 -0.24
N PRO A 274 0.64 22.39 -0.53
CA PRO A 274 1.61 22.62 0.52
C PRO A 274 1.21 23.88 1.29
N LEU A 275 1.35 23.86 2.60
CA LEU A 275 1.24 25.10 3.36
C LEU A 275 2.27 26.07 2.80
N ASN A 276 1.81 27.26 2.37
CA ASN A 276 2.73 28.35 2.10
C ASN A 276 3.49 28.58 3.40
N ALA A 277 4.76 28.17 3.43
CA ALA A 277 5.68 28.58 4.47
C ALA A 277 5.69 30.10 4.39
N SER A 278 4.91 30.74 5.26
CA SER A 278 4.94 32.17 5.42
C SER A 278 6.40 32.45 5.71
N PHE A 279 7.09 33.13 4.80
CA PHE A 279 8.45 33.58 5.05
C PHE A 279 8.36 34.47 6.27
N VAL A 280 8.63 33.88 7.45
CA VAL A 280 8.95 34.66 8.64
C VAL A 280 10.33 35.20 8.34
N ALA A 281 10.35 36.34 7.64
CA ALA A 281 11.52 37.18 7.56
C ALA A 281 11.83 37.57 9.01
N PHE A 282 12.80 36.89 9.62
CA PHE A 282 13.45 37.40 10.80
C PHE A 282 14.08 38.72 10.37
N SER A 283 13.44 39.82 10.72
CA SER A 283 14.06 41.13 10.67
C SER A 283 15.16 41.11 11.74
N GLU A 284 16.40 40.87 11.33
CA GLU A 284 17.55 41.21 12.16
C GLU A 284 17.47 42.72 12.44
N SER A 285 17.33 43.07 13.71
CA SER A 285 17.55 44.43 14.19
C SER A 285 19.04 44.75 14.08
N PRO A 286 19.44 45.93 13.57
CA PRO A 286 20.85 46.29 13.54
C PRO A 286 21.35 46.50 14.97
N GLU A 287 22.38 45.73 15.35
CA GLU A 287 23.19 46.01 16.54
C GLU A 287 23.76 47.43 16.43
N GLN A 288 23.47 48.26 17.44
CA GLN A 288 24.14 49.54 17.64
C GLN A 288 25.51 49.27 18.24
N GLU A 289 26.55 49.75 17.57
CA GLU A 289 27.90 49.93 18.13
C GLU A 289 27.86 50.93 19.30
N GLU A 290 28.40 50.51 20.45
CA GLU A 290 29.11 51.37 21.41
C GLU A 290 30.40 50.67 21.86
#